data_AF-A0A963LDH4-F1
#
_entry.id   AF-A0A963LDH4-F1
#
_cell.length_a   1.000
_cell.length_b   1.000
_cell.length_c   1.000
_cell.angle_alpha   90.00
_cell.angle_beta   90.00
_cell.angle_gamma   90.00
#
_symmetry.space_group_name_H-M   'P 1'
#
loop_
_entity.id
_entity.type
_entity.pdbx_description
1 polymer ?
#
loop_
_entity_poly.entity_id
_entity_poly.type
_entity_poly.pdbx_seq_one_letter_code
_entity_poly.pdbx_strand_id
1 'polypeptide(L)'
;GVLAQRFGSLTRVPLAQPAMHVSWHEADAWCRWAGRRLPTEVEWECAAVAGASMGFAWGQVWEWTASTFRPYPGFAADPWRELSQPAFGTHKVLRGASFATRARMRNARYRNFELPERDDIFCGFRSCAA
;
A
#
# COMPACT_ATOMS: atom_id res chain seq x y z
N GLY A 1 12.71 11.19 -17.38
CA GLY A 1 11.87 11.51 -16.22
C GLY A 1 10.58 12.15 -16.70
N VAL A 2 9.51 12.06 -15.93
CA VAL A 2 8.22 12.70 -16.23
C VAL A 2 8.04 13.97 -15.39
N LEU A 3 7.15 14.88 -15.76
CA LEU A 3 6.79 16.02 -14.90
C LEU A 3 5.62 15.61 -14.00
N ALA A 4 5.70 15.91 -12.71
CA ALA A 4 4.60 15.72 -11.76
C ALA A 4 4.47 16.91 -10.82
N GLN A 5 3.23 17.21 -10.42
CA GLN A 5 2.96 18.24 -9.42
C GLN A 5 3.26 17.70 -8.01
N ARG A 6 4.05 18.43 -7.23
CA ARG A 6 4.44 18.08 -5.87
C ARG A 6 4.34 19.30 -4.97
N PHE A 7 3.46 19.24 -3.98
CA PHE A 7 3.28 20.33 -3.01
C PHE A 7 3.13 21.70 -3.68
N GLY A 8 2.38 21.77 -4.78
CA GLY A 8 2.18 23.00 -5.56
C GLY A 8 3.23 23.29 -6.64
N SER A 9 4.31 22.52 -6.73
CA SER A 9 5.42 22.75 -7.67
C SER A 9 5.54 21.65 -8.73
N LEU A 10 5.66 22.04 -10.01
CA LEU A 10 5.92 21.09 -11.09
C LEU A 10 7.39 20.65 -11.06
N THR A 11 7.62 19.36 -10.81
CA THR A 11 8.97 18.80 -10.60
C THR A 11 9.23 17.67 -11.60
N ARG A 12 10.47 17.58 -12.11
CA ARG A 12 10.91 16.42 -12.90
C ARG A 12 11.17 15.23 -11.98
N VAL A 13 10.46 14.14 -12.25
CA VAL A 13 10.50 12.90 -11.47
C VAL A 13 11.34 11.85 -12.19
N PRO A 14 12.24 11.13 -11.49
CA PRO A 14 12.98 10.01 -12.06
C PRO A 14 12.04 8.92 -12.59
N LEU A 15 12.39 8.27 -13.71
CA LEU A 15 11.61 7.14 -14.23
C LEU A 15 11.62 5.93 -13.29
N ALA A 16 12.67 5.80 -12.47
CA ALA A 16 12.80 4.75 -11.47
C ALA A 16 11.98 4.99 -10.20
N GLN A 17 11.32 6.16 -10.07
CA GLN A 17 10.47 6.39 -8.93
C GLN A 17 9.21 5.50 -9.00
N PRO A 18 8.76 4.91 -7.88
CA PRO A 18 7.46 4.25 -7.84
C PRO A 18 6.33 5.16 -8.32
N ALA A 19 5.42 4.59 -9.10
CA ALA A 19 4.15 5.22 -9.42
C ALA A 19 3.38 5.55 -8.14
N MET A 20 2.69 6.69 -8.15
CA MET A 20 1.97 7.24 -7.00
C MET A 20 0.62 7.76 -7.45
N HIS A 21 -0.31 7.91 -6.50
CA HIS A 21 -1.66 8.39 -6.75
C HIS A 21 -2.38 7.50 -7.74
N VAL A 22 -2.40 6.22 -7.42
CA VAL A 22 -3.09 5.18 -8.18
C VAL A 22 -4.07 4.49 -7.24
N SER A 23 -5.33 4.43 -7.65
CA SER A 23 -6.37 3.70 -6.94
C SER A 23 -6.06 2.20 -6.91
N TRP A 24 -6.75 1.48 -6.02
CA TRP A 24 -6.65 0.01 -5.98
C TRP A 24 -7.10 -0.60 -7.31
N HIS A 25 -8.13 -0.02 -7.94
CA HIS A 25 -8.66 -0.47 -9.23
C HIS A 25 -7.63 -0.34 -10.36
N GLU A 26 -6.91 0.78 -10.43
CA GLU A 26 -5.85 0.98 -11.42
C GLU A 26 -4.66 0.04 -11.18
N ALA A 27 -4.26 -0.14 -9.93
CA ALA A 27 -3.20 -1.06 -9.54
C ALA A 27 -3.52 -2.52 -9.94
N ASP A 28 -4.75 -2.96 -9.66
CA ASP A 28 -5.26 -4.28 -10.00
C ASP A 28 -5.41 -4.46 -11.53
N ALA A 29 -5.94 -3.46 -12.23
CA ALA A 29 -6.04 -3.47 -13.69
C ALA A 29 -4.67 -3.55 -14.36
N TRP A 30 -3.68 -2.78 -13.91
CA TRP A 30 -2.31 -2.86 -14.41
C TRP A 30 -1.72 -4.24 -14.17
N CYS A 31 -1.91 -4.82 -12.98
CA CYS A 31 -1.39 -6.15 -12.68
C CYS A 31 -1.96 -7.19 -13.64
N ARG A 32 -3.29 -7.18 -13.87
CA ARG A 32 -3.93 -8.10 -14.84
C ARG A 32 -3.39 -7.91 -16.26
N TRP A 33 -3.27 -6.67 -16.71
CA TRP A 33 -2.69 -6.35 -18.03
C TRP A 33 -1.26 -6.89 -18.17
N ALA A 34 -0.46 -6.78 -17.11
CA ALA A 34 0.92 -7.26 -17.09
C ALA A 34 1.05 -8.79 -16.89
N GLY A 35 -0.05 -9.55 -16.80
CA GLY A 35 -0.02 -10.98 -16.49
C GLY A 35 0.45 -11.29 -15.05
N ARG A 36 0.13 -10.39 -14.12
CA ARG A 36 0.54 -10.41 -12.71
C ARG A 36 -0.66 -10.22 -11.79
N ARG A 37 -0.42 -10.19 -10.48
CA ARG A 37 -1.43 -9.82 -9.48
C ARG A 37 -0.86 -8.96 -8.38
N LEU A 38 -1.75 -8.32 -7.61
CA LEU A 38 -1.39 -7.71 -6.33
C LEU A 38 -1.08 -8.83 -5.30
N PRO A 39 -0.07 -8.64 -4.44
CA PRO A 39 0.15 -9.56 -3.32
C PRO A 39 -0.98 -9.43 -2.30
N THR A 40 -1.25 -10.50 -1.57
CA THR A 40 -2.03 -10.42 -0.33
C THR A 40 -1.23 -9.66 0.74
N GLU A 41 -1.91 -9.13 1.76
CA GLU A 41 -1.23 -8.45 2.87
C GLU A 41 -0.23 -9.35 3.62
N VAL A 42 -0.50 -10.65 3.66
CA VAL A 42 0.35 -11.66 4.31
C VAL A 42 1.61 -11.92 3.47
N GLU A 43 1.46 -12.15 2.16
CA GLU A 43 2.62 -12.29 1.25
C GLU A 43 3.52 -11.07 1.31
N TRP A 44 2.93 -9.87 1.33
CA TRP A 44 3.66 -8.62 1.48
C TRP A 44 4.42 -8.56 2.80
N GLU A 45 3.78 -8.88 3.93
CA GLU A 45 4.42 -8.88 5.25
C GLU A 45 5.59 -9.87 5.32
N CYS A 46 5.39 -11.10 4.82
CA CYS A 46 6.44 -12.10 4.76
C CYS A 46 7.64 -11.61 3.94
N ALA A 47 7.40 -11.02 2.76
CA ALA A 47 8.46 -10.47 1.93
C ALA A 47 9.19 -9.29 2.63
N ALA A 48 8.46 -8.42 3.32
CA ALA A 48 9.04 -7.29 4.05
C ALA A 48 9.89 -7.73 5.26
N VAL A 49 9.49 -8.80 5.96
CA VAL A 49 10.19 -9.31 7.15
C VAL A 49 11.37 -10.19 6.78
N ALA A 50 11.21 -11.08 5.79
CA ALA A 50 12.25 -12.06 5.43
C ALA A 50 13.13 -11.61 4.25
N GLY A 51 12.66 -10.67 3.44
CA GLY A 51 13.29 -10.32 2.16
C GLY A 51 14.29 -9.17 2.20
N ALA A 52 14.55 -8.56 3.37
CA ALA A 52 15.43 -7.40 3.46
C ALA A 52 16.85 -7.69 2.94
N SER A 53 17.43 -8.85 3.29
CA SER A 53 18.73 -9.30 2.78
C SER A 53 18.73 -9.68 1.30
N MET A 54 17.54 -9.91 0.72
CA MET A 54 17.33 -10.23 -0.69
C MET A 54 16.98 -8.99 -1.52
N GLY A 55 17.20 -7.79 -0.98
CA GLY A 55 16.95 -6.52 -1.67
C GLY A 55 15.49 -6.08 -1.68
N PHE A 56 14.62 -6.67 -0.85
CA PHE A 56 13.26 -6.18 -0.70
C PHE A 56 13.25 -4.82 -0.01
N ALA A 57 12.93 -3.77 -0.77
CA ALA A 57 12.82 -2.40 -0.28
C ALA A 57 11.36 -1.93 -0.32
N TRP A 58 10.94 -1.23 0.75
CA TRP A 58 9.60 -0.66 0.91
C TRP A 58 9.68 0.68 1.65
N GLY A 59 8.57 1.42 1.71
CA GLY A 59 8.48 2.67 2.47
C GLY A 59 8.57 3.95 1.64
N GLN A 60 8.62 3.83 0.30
CA GLN A 60 8.57 4.97 -0.62
C GLN A 60 7.13 5.43 -0.86
N VAL A 61 6.20 4.49 -0.98
CA VAL A 61 4.75 4.68 -1.17
C VAL A 61 4.01 3.63 -0.34
N TRP A 62 2.79 3.93 0.10
CA TRP A 62 1.89 2.90 0.60
C TRP A 62 1.58 1.94 -0.54
N GLU A 63 1.72 0.63 -0.33
CA GLU A 63 1.54 -0.35 -1.42
C GLU A 63 0.19 -1.06 -1.26
N TRP A 64 -0.69 -0.90 -2.25
CA TRP A 64 -1.96 -1.64 -2.34
C TRP A 64 -1.73 -3.16 -2.34
N THR A 65 -2.63 -3.88 -1.67
CA THR A 65 -2.67 -5.36 -1.65
C THR A 65 -4.00 -5.87 -2.19
N ALA A 66 -4.07 -7.15 -2.55
CA ALA A 66 -5.32 -7.80 -2.94
C ALA A 66 -6.32 -7.95 -1.78
N SER A 67 -5.84 -7.84 -0.53
CA SER A 67 -6.63 -8.10 0.67
C SER A 67 -7.69 -7.03 0.92
N THR A 68 -8.93 -7.48 1.14
CA THR A 68 -9.96 -6.66 1.80
C THR A 68 -9.65 -6.58 3.29
N PHE A 69 -9.76 -5.39 3.87
CA PHE A 69 -9.51 -5.16 5.29
C PHE A 69 -10.53 -5.93 6.12
N ARG A 70 -10.03 -6.87 6.92
CA ARG A 70 -10.81 -7.74 7.80
C ARG A 70 -10.10 -7.90 9.13
N PRO A 71 -10.84 -8.20 10.21
CA PRO A 71 -10.23 -8.53 11.50
C PRO A 71 -9.38 -9.80 11.33
N TYR A 72 -8.22 -9.83 11.97
CA TYR A 72 -7.49 -11.08 12.14
C TYR A 72 -8.21 -11.98 13.16
N PRO A 73 -8.01 -13.31 13.10
CA PRO A 73 -8.53 -14.22 14.10
C PRO A 73 -8.14 -13.76 15.52
N GLY A 74 -9.11 -13.70 16.43
CA GLY A 74 -8.90 -13.22 17.80
C GLY A 74 -8.87 -11.70 17.97
N PHE A 75 -9.19 -10.93 16.93
CA PHE A 75 -9.33 -9.47 17.05
C PHE A 75 -10.33 -9.10 18.14
N ALA A 76 -9.87 -8.31 19.11
CA ALA A 76 -10.69 -7.60 20.07
C ALA A 76 -10.40 -6.11 19.88
N ALA A 77 -11.45 -5.31 19.69
CA ALA A 77 -11.27 -3.87 19.55
C ALA A 77 -10.77 -3.26 20.86
N ASP A 78 -9.85 -2.30 20.73
CA ASP A 78 -9.49 -1.40 21.82
C ASP A 78 -10.66 -0.44 22.14
N PRO A 79 -10.54 0.43 23.17
CA PRO A 79 -11.61 1.36 23.54
C PRO A 79 -12.09 2.28 22.39
N TRP A 80 -11.24 2.55 21.40
CA TRP A 80 -11.54 3.32 20.20
C TRP A 80 -12.03 2.41 19.07
N ARG A 81 -13.18 1.77 19.29
CA ARG A 81 -13.78 0.76 18.39
C ARG A 81 -13.98 1.25 16.95
N GLU A 82 -14.28 2.53 16.79
CA GLU A 82 -14.52 3.21 15.51
C GLU A 82 -13.27 3.29 14.62
N LEU A 83 -12.07 2.98 15.14
CA LEU A 83 -10.84 3.06 14.35
C LEU A 83 -10.88 2.16 13.12
N SER A 84 -11.25 0.90 13.32
CA SER A 84 -11.06 -0.16 12.32
C SER A 84 -12.35 -0.88 11.98
N GLN A 85 -13.27 -1.02 12.94
CA GLN A 85 -14.49 -1.79 12.73
C GLN A 85 -15.35 -1.28 11.56
N PRO A 86 -15.55 0.05 11.39
CA PRO A 86 -16.35 0.56 10.27
C PRO A 86 -15.74 0.29 8.88
N ALA A 87 -14.42 0.08 8.81
CA ALA A 87 -13.71 -0.14 7.56
C ALA A 87 -13.70 -1.62 7.12
N PHE A 88 -14.11 -2.55 7.99
CA PHE A 88 -14.09 -3.97 7.67
C PHE A 88 -15.05 -4.32 6.54
N GLY A 89 -14.55 -5.10 5.57
CA GLY A 89 -15.31 -5.57 4.41
C GLY A 89 -15.42 -4.57 3.26
N THR A 90 -15.26 -3.27 3.52
CA THR A 90 -15.40 -2.20 2.52
C THR A 90 -14.05 -1.68 2.02
N HIS A 91 -13.03 -1.64 2.87
CA HIS A 91 -11.72 -1.07 2.53
C HIS A 91 -10.74 -2.13 2.01
N LYS A 92 -9.73 -1.68 1.27
CA LYS A 92 -8.57 -2.49 0.86
C LYS A 92 -7.37 -2.16 1.72
N VAL A 93 -6.50 -3.14 1.93
CA VAL A 93 -5.30 -2.97 2.77
C VAL A 93 -4.16 -2.38 1.94
N LEU A 94 -3.49 -1.38 2.50
CA LEU A 94 -2.17 -0.93 2.07
C LEU A 94 -1.11 -1.28 3.12
N ARG A 95 0.10 -1.55 2.65
CA ARG A 95 1.22 -1.98 3.49
C ARG A 95 2.44 -1.08 3.36
N GLY A 96 3.32 -1.20 4.35
CA GLY A 96 4.59 -0.48 4.43
C GLY A 96 4.45 0.92 4.99
N ALA A 97 4.76 1.92 4.18
CA ALA A 97 4.76 3.33 4.52
C ALA A 97 4.97 4.14 3.24
N SER A 98 4.69 5.45 3.25
CA SER A 98 5.16 6.37 2.21
C SER A 98 6.33 7.21 2.72
N PHE A 99 7.00 7.96 1.83
CA PHE A 99 8.03 8.93 2.23
C PHE A 99 7.52 9.96 3.27
N ALA A 100 6.22 10.23 3.31
CA ALA A 100 5.58 11.15 4.24
C ALA A 100 5.20 10.52 5.60
N THR A 101 5.23 9.19 5.73
CA THR A 101 4.92 8.51 6.99
C THR A 101 6.00 8.80 8.05
N ARG A 102 5.57 9.28 9.23
CA ARG A 102 6.47 9.55 10.38
C ARG A 102 7.24 8.29 10.76
N ALA A 103 8.54 8.43 11.05
CA ALA A 103 9.43 7.30 11.33
C ALA A 103 8.89 6.33 12.38
N ARG A 104 8.32 6.82 13.49
CA ARG A 104 7.74 6.00 14.56
C ARG A 104 6.55 5.12 14.15
N MET A 105 5.89 5.43 13.03
CA MET A 105 4.77 4.65 12.50
C MET A 105 5.20 3.72 11.36
N ARG A 106 6.46 3.80 10.90
CA ARG A 106 6.98 2.91 9.86
C ARG A 106 7.22 1.53 10.45
N ASN A 107 6.29 0.62 10.20
CA ASN A 107 6.38 -0.76 10.64
C ASN A 107 5.86 -1.68 9.54
N ALA A 108 6.62 -2.72 9.21
CA ALA A 108 6.24 -3.70 8.19
C ALA A 108 4.89 -4.38 8.51
N ARG A 109 4.51 -4.46 9.79
CA ARG A 109 3.23 -5.03 10.28
C ARG A 109 2.07 -4.03 10.30
N TYR A 110 2.31 -2.75 10.06
CA TYR A 110 1.26 -1.73 10.08
C TYR A 110 0.28 -1.90 8.91
N ARG A 111 -1.01 -1.99 9.20
CA ARG A 111 -2.09 -2.13 8.20
C ARG A 111 -2.74 -0.77 8.02
N ASN A 112 -2.45 -0.10 6.91
CA ASN A 112 -3.28 1.01 6.48
C ASN A 112 -4.47 0.46 5.70
N PHE A 113 -5.58 1.19 5.66
CA PHE A 113 -6.79 0.76 4.95
C PHE A 113 -7.49 1.98 4.37
N GLU A 114 -7.91 1.87 3.11
CA GLU A 114 -8.62 2.94 2.40
C GLU A 114 -9.67 2.34 1.48
N LEU A 115 -10.66 3.16 1.10
CA LEU A 115 -11.60 2.81 0.04
C LEU A 115 -10.84 2.58 -1.27
N PRO A 116 -11.24 1.58 -2.09
CA PRO A 116 -10.47 1.17 -3.26
C PRO A 116 -10.35 2.26 -4.34
N GLU A 117 -11.27 3.22 -4.38
CA GLU A 117 -11.27 4.36 -5.29
C GLU A 117 -10.32 5.49 -4.89
N ARG A 118 -9.80 5.51 -3.66
CA ARG A 118 -8.92 6.60 -3.21
C ARG A 118 -7.56 6.54 -3.88
N ASP A 119 -7.11 7.66 -4.39
CA ASP A 119 -5.79 7.90 -4.98
C ASP A 119 -5.10 9.16 -4.40
N ASP A 120 -5.78 9.86 -3.50
CA ASP A 120 -5.35 11.14 -2.93
C ASP A 120 -4.22 10.99 -1.90
N ILE A 121 -4.02 9.77 -1.37
CA ILE A 121 -2.89 9.45 -0.49
C ILE A 121 -1.63 9.14 -1.30
N PHE A 122 -0.46 9.14 -0.65
CA PHE A 122 0.81 8.71 -1.26
C PHE A 122 0.88 7.18 -1.42
N CYS A 123 -0.06 6.62 -2.18
CA CYS A 123 -0.20 5.21 -2.49
C CYS A 123 0.32 4.88 -3.89
N GLY A 124 0.83 3.67 -4.02
CA GLY A 124 1.27 3.00 -5.22
C GLY A 124 0.93 1.52 -5.10
N PHE A 125 1.66 0.68 -5.82
CA PHE A 125 1.52 -0.75 -5.67
C PHE A 125 2.81 -1.48 -6.01
N ARG A 126 2.81 -2.76 -5.62
CA ARG A 126 3.77 -3.75 -6.04
C ARG A 126 3.00 -4.91 -6.63
N SER A 127 3.56 -5.53 -7.66
CA SER A 127 3.01 -6.75 -8.23
C SER A 127 3.84 -7.97 -7.81
N CYS A 128 3.19 -9.13 -7.80
CA CYS A 128 3.82 -10.44 -7.68
C CYS A 128 3.40 -11.34 -8.85
N ALA A 129 4.02 -12.51 -8.96
CA ALA A 129 3.60 -13.50 -9.96
C ALA A 129 2.12 -13.88 -9.75
N ALA A 130 1.39 -14.09 -10.84
CA ALA A 130 0.00 -14.51 -10.82
C ALA A 130 -0.17 -15.83 -10.05
#